data_AF-A0A7X7PQP5-F1
#
_entry.id   AF-A0A7X7PQP5-F1
#
_cell.length_a   1.000
_cell.length_b   1.000
_cell.length_c   1.000
_cell.angle_alpha   90.00
_cell.angle_beta   90.00
_cell.angle_gamma   90.00
#
_symmetry.space_group_name_H-M   'P 1'
#
loop_
_entity.id
_entity.type
_entity.pdbx_description
1 polymer ?
#
loop_
_entity_poly.entity_id
_entity_poly.type
_entity_poly.pdbx_seq_one_letter_code
_entity_poly.pdbx_strand_id
1 'polypeptide(L)' 'MLNAIGVGSVDELFTAIPDALRITGLDLPPALTEAQVAQTVRRLSEDNRPVGSRSFLGAGCYQ' A
#
# COMPACT_ATOMS: atom_id res chain seq x y z
N MET A 1 -19.45 -11.47 10.28
CA MET A 1 -18.77 -10.55 11.23
C MET A 1 -19.74 -9.50 11.76
N LEU A 2 -20.34 -8.64 10.93
CA LEU A 2 -21.28 -7.59 11.37
C LEU A 2 -22.43 -8.11 12.26
N ASN A 3 -23.09 -9.20 11.85
CA ASN A 3 -24.14 -9.85 12.66
C ASN A 3 -23.66 -10.29 14.06
N ALA A 4 -22.39 -10.70 14.19
CA ALA A 4 -21.85 -11.16 15.48
C ALA A 4 -21.58 -10.00 16.45
N ILE A 5 -21.38 -8.79 15.92
CA ILE A 5 -21.17 -7.56 16.70
C ILE A 5 -22.42 -6.67 16.73
N GLY A 6 -23.54 -7.14 16.17
CA GLY A 6 -24.86 -6.51 16.27
C GLY A 6 -25.07 -5.25 15.42
N VAL A 7 -24.28 -5.03 14.37
CA VAL A 7 -24.46 -3.88 13.44
C VAL A 7 -24.96 -4.33 12.07
N GLY A 8 -25.76 -3.48 11.42
CA GLY A 8 -26.42 -3.76 10.13
C GLY A 8 -25.57 -3.41 8.92
N SER A 9 -24.55 -2.56 9.07
CA SER A 9 -23.68 -2.11 7.98
C SER A 9 -22.26 -1.79 8.44
N VAL A 10 -21.36 -1.60 7.47
CA VAL A 10 -20.00 -1.11 7.73
C VAL A 10 -20.03 0.36 8.15
N ASP A 11 -20.92 1.17 7.57
CA ASP A 11 -21.04 2.59 7.91
C ASP A 11 -21.45 2.79 9.39
N GLU A 12 -22.32 1.92 9.91
CA GLU A 12 -22.69 1.93 11.34
C GLU A 12 -21.48 1.72 12.27
N LEU A 13 -20.47 0.96 11.85
CA LEU A 13 -19.24 0.75 12.61
C LEU A 13 -18.45 2.06 12.79
N PHE A 14 -18.54 2.97 11.81
CA PHE A 14 -17.78 4.22 11.80
C PHE A 14 -18.52 5.38 12.48
N THR A 15 -19.73 5.18 13.01
CA THR A 15 -20.52 6.20 13.73
C THR A 15 -19.79 6.83 14.91
N ALA A 16 -18.86 6.10 15.53
CA ALA A 16 -18.02 6.59 16.62
C ALA A 16 -17.04 7.70 16.20
N ILE A 17 -16.74 7.83 14.91
CA ILE A 17 -15.88 8.90 14.38
C ILE A 17 -16.79 10.11 14.07
N PRO A 18 -16.59 11.29 14.66
CA PRO A 18 -17.38 12.48 14.32
C PRO A 18 -17.37 12.77 12.82
N ASP A 19 -18.51 13.14 12.24
CA ASP A 19 -18.66 13.30 10.79
C ASP A 19 -17.67 14.31 10.19
N ALA A 20 -17.35 15.38 10.93
CA ALA A 20 -16.37 16.39 10.52
C ALA A 20 -14.93 15.86 10.39
N LEU A 21 -14.64 14.69 10.96
CA LEU A 21 -13.32 14.04 10.89
C LEU A 21 -13.30 12.88 9.89
N ARG A 22 -14.45 12.52 9.29
CA ARG A 22 -14.51 11.46 8.28
C ARG A 22 -14.13 12.02 6.91
N ILE A 23 -13.27 11.29 6.19
CA ILE A 23 -12.91 11.62 4.81
C ILE A 23 -13.75 10.80 3.83
N THR A 24 -14.17 11.43 2.74
CA THR A 24 -14.88 10.76 1.63
C THR A 24 -13.91 10.49 0.50
N GLY A 25 -13.22 9.35 0.58
CA GLY A 25 -12.27 8.91 -0.43
C GLY A 25 -10.87 9.50 -0.26
N LEU A 26 -9.97 9.05 -1.13
CA LEU A 26 -8.58 9.48 -1.21
C LEU A 26 -8.25 9.78 -2.67
N ASP A 27 -7.43 10.80 -2.91
CA ASP A 27 -6.91 11.13 -4.24
C ASP A 27 -5.78 10.16 -4.60
N LEU A 28 -6.16 8.96 -5.01
CA LEU A 28 -5.25 7.88 -5.38
C LEU A 28 -5.43 7.52 -6.87
N PRO A 29 -4.35 7.05 -7.54
CA PRO A 29 -4.48 6.46 -8.86
C PRO A 29 -5.47 5.29 -8.87
N PRO A 30 -6.03 4.95 -10.05
CA PRO A 30 -6.92 3.79 -10.18
C PRO A 30 -6.27 2.51 -9.66
N ALA A 31 -7.08 1.65 -9.05
CA ALA A 31 -6.62 0.35 -8.60
C ALA A 31 -6.07 -0.46 -9.79
N LEU A 32 -4.90 -1.07 -9.58
CA LEU A 32 -4.27 -1.98 -10.52
C LEU A 32 -4.61 -3.42 -10.16
N THR A 33 -4.70 -4.29 -11.16
CA THR A 33 -4.75 -5.73 -10.93
C THR A 33 -3.42 -6.23 -10.38
N GLU A 34 -3.41 -7.40 -9.76
CA GLU A 34 -2.19 -8.03 -9.25
C GLU A 34 -1.07 -8.10 -10.32
N ALA A 35 -1.42 -8.52 -11.55
CA ALA A 35 -0.47 -8.59 -12.66
C ALA A 35 0.06 -7.20 -13.06
N GLN A 36 -0.80 -6.19 -13.08
CA GLN A 36 -0.39 -4.81 -13.39
C GLN A 36 0.52 -4.22 -12.30
N VAL A 37 0.24 -4.50 -11.03
CA VAL A 37 1.12 -4.08 -9.92
C VAL A 37 2.50 -4.73 -10.08
N ALA A 38 2.55 -6.04 -10.32
CA ALA A 38 3.81 -6.76 -10.50
C ALA A 38 4.63 -6.21 -11.68
N GLN A 39 3.97 -5.91 -12.80
CA GLN A 39 4.61 -5.29 -13.97
C GLN A 39 5.11 -3.88 -13.65
N THR A 40 4.30 -3.07 -12.95
CA THR A 40 4.66 -1.69 -12.59
C THR A 40 5.88 -1.65 -11.70
N VAL A 41 5.90 -2.47 -10.64
CA VAL A 41 7.04 -2.56 -9.72
C VAL A 41 8.29 -3.05 -10.44
N ARG A 42 8.17 -4.04 -11.33
CA ARG A 42 9.29 -4.52 -12.16
C ARG A 42 9.86 -3.40 -13.02
N ARG A 43 9.00 -2.66 -13.73
CA ARG A 43 9.42 -1.53 -14.57
C ARG A 43 10.13 -0.44 -13.74
N LEU A 44 9.60 -0.10 -12.56
CA LEU A 44 10.27 0.86 -11.67
C LEU A 44 11.65 0.37 -11.21
N SER A 45 11.83 -0.95 -11.03
CA SER A 45 13.11 -1.51 -10.62
C SER A 45 14.18 -1.47 -11.72
N GLU A 46 13.79 -1.34 -12.99
CA GLU A 46 14.72 -1.26 -14.13
C GLU A 46 15.52 0.04 -14.15
N ASP A 47 15.01 1.10 -13.49
CA ASP A 47 15.71 2.38 -13.36
C ASP A 47 16.82 2.33 -12.29
N ASN A 48 16.88 1.28 -11.48
CA ASN A 48 17.95 1.10 -10.50
C ASN A 48 19.28 0.78 -11.18
N ARG A 49 20.38 1.24 -10.56
CA ARG A 49 21.74 0.92 -11.00
C ARG A 49 22.41 0.02 -9.96
N PRO A 50 22.13 -1.29 -9.96
CA PRO A 50 22.76 -2.20 -9.03
C PRO A 50 24.28 -2.21 -9.25
N VAL A 51 25.04 -2.33 -8.16
CA VAL A 51 26.51 -2.40 -8.19
C VAL A 51 26.93 -3.80 -8.65
N GLY A 52 26.71 -4.10 -9.93
CA GLY A 52 27.15 -5.30 -10.64
C GLY A 52 27.32 -6.55 -9.78
N SER A 53 28.54 -7.11 -9.76
CA SER A 53 28.85 -8.34 -9.05
C SER A 53 29.07 -8.16 -7.54
N ARG A 54 29.56 -6.99 -7.10
CA ARG A 54 29.96 -6.70 -5.70
C ARG A 54 29.95 -5.21 -5.41
N SER A 55 29.50 -4.85 -4.20
CA SER A 55 29.65 -3.52 -3.62
C SER A 55 30.76 -3.51 -2.59
N PHE A 56 31.67 -2.53 -2.66
CA PHE A 56 32.76 -2.33 -1.69
C PHE A 56 32.55 -1.12 -0.78
N LEU A 57 31.33 -0.56 -0.75
CA LEU A 57 31.02 0.62 0.07
C LEU A 57 31.08 0.30 1.58
N GLY A 58 30.86 -0.95 1.98
CA GLY A 58 30.97 -1.39 3.37
C GLY A 58 30.01 -0.67 4.30
N ALA A 59 30.53 -0.03 5.35
CA ALA A 59 29.75 0.71 6.35
C ALA A 59 28.63 -0.12 7.02
N GLY A 60 28.89 -1.40 7.32
CA GLY A 60 27.92 -2.28 7.97
C GLY A 60 26.99 -3.04 7.02
N CYS A 61 27.10 -2.83 5.70
CA CYS A 61 26.39 -3.61 4.69
C CYS A 61 27.41 -4.31 3.77
N TYR A 62 27.38 -5.65 3.79
CA TYR A 62 28.34 -6.50 3.07
C TYR A 62 27.58 -7.55 2.25
N GLN A 63 28.10 -7.89 1.08
CA GLN A 63 27.46 -8.78 0.12
C GLN A 63 28.46 -9.75 -0.53
#